data_AF-A0A2L2WIC8-F1
#
_entry.id   AF-A0A2L2WIC8-F1
#
_cell.length_a   1.000
_cell.length_b   1.000
_cell.length_c   1.000
_cell.angle_alpha   90.00
_cell.angle_beta   90.00
_cell.angle_gamma   90.00
#
_symmetry.space_group_name_H-M   'P 1'
#
loop_
_entity.id
_entity.type
_entity.pdbx_description
1 polymer ?
#
loop_
_entity_poly.entity_id
_entity_poly.type
_entity_poly.pdbx_seq_one_letter_code
_entity_poly.pdbx_strand_id
1 'polypeptide(L)'
;MKIPSEFDPIRPFEPEELPEAFERLLADDTFRRVMSYVLPEIPADAVAAKMRMCHTNLDFQKAFCYGFLDNLLKAASDGCDMDASRIDTGKRYTFVSDHRD
;
A
#
# COMPACT_ATOMS: atom_id res chain seq x y z
N MET A 1 -0.28 14.21 11.59
CA MET A 1 -0.07 15.58 11.09
C MET A 1 -1.42 16.02 10.56
N LYS A 2 -1.96 17.20 10.92
CA LYS A 2 -3.25 17.61 10.35
C LYS A 2 -3.00 18.17 8.95
N ILE A 3 -3.39 17.43 7.92
CA ILE A 3 -3.23 17.86 6.53
C ILE A 3 -4.26 18.97 6.27
N PRO A 4 -3.87 20.12 5.67
CA PRO A 4 -4.82 21.17 5.31
C PRO A 4 -5.90 20.66 4.35
N SER A 5 -7.14 21.13 4.53
CA SER A 5 -8.31 20.65 3.77
C SER A 5 -8.22 20.93 2.27
N GLU A 6 -7.44 21.93 1.84
CA GLU A 6 -7.19 22.15 0.41
C GLU A 6 -6.53 20.94 -0.30
N PHE A 7 -5.91 20.04 0.47
CA PHE A 7 -5.27 18.84 -0.06
C PHE A 7 -6.12 17.57 0.09
N ASP A 8 -7.32 17.65 0.66
CA ASP A 8 -8.24 16.50 0.81
C ASP A 8 -8.41 15.68 -0.50
N PRO A 9 -8.50 16.28 -1.70
CA PRO A 9 -8.66 15.52 -2.94
C PRO A 9 -7.43 14.70 -3.38
N ILE A 10 -6.23 15.01 -2.87
CA ILE A 10 -4.96 14.43 -3.34
C ILE A 10 -4.11 13.79 -2.26
N ARG A 11 -4.45 13.98 -0.98
CA ARG A 11 -3.73 13.38 0.14
C ARG A 11 -4.06 11.88 0.27
N PRO A 12 -3.18 11.10 0.91
CA PRO A 12 -3.53 9.75 1.34
C PRO A 12 -4.73 9.76 2.30
N PHE A 13 -5.43 8.63 2.36
CA PHE A 13 -6.45 8.39 3.38
C PHE A 13 -5.83 8.39 4.77
N GLU A 14 -6.48 9.04 5.72
CA GLU A 14 -6.19 8.88 7.13
C GLU A 14 -6.80 7.57 7.64
N PRO A 15 -6.26 6.98 8.73
CA PRO A 15 -6.74 5.71 9.28
C PRO A 15 -8.26 5.66 9.50
N GLU A 16 -8.87 6.77 9.90
CA GLU A 16 -10.30 6.89 10.19
C GLU A 16 -11.16 6.81 8.91
N GLU A 17 -10.59 7.12 7.74
CA GLU A 17 -11.26 7.09 6.44
C GLU A 17 -11.15 5.71 5.76
N LEU A 18 -10.24 4.85 6.23
CA LEU A 18 -9.99 3.54 5.62
C LEU A 18 -11.21 2.63 5.57
N PRO A 19 -12.07 2.51 6.61
CA PRO A 19 -13.23 1.64 6.54
C PRO A 19 -14.17 2.00 5.38
N GLU A 20 -14.47 3.29 5.19
CA GLU A 20 -15.32 3.75 4.09
C GLU A 20 -14.62 3.58 2.73
N ALA A 21 -13.33 3.92 2.65
CA ALA A 21 -12.54 3.74 1.45
C ALA A 21 -12.51 2.26 1.01
N PHE A 22 -12.39 1.32 1.95
CA PHE A 22 -12.40 -0.11 1.68
C PHE A 22 -13.75 -0.58 1.17
N GLU A 23 -14.88 -0.18 1.76
CA GLU A 23 -16.20 -0.57 1.24
C GLU A 23 -16.43 -0.02 -0.17
N ARG A 24 -15.97 1.20 -0.46
CA ARG A 24 -16.04 1.78 -1.81
C ARG A 24 -15.20 0.98 -2.82
N LEU A 25 -13.97 0.62 -2.47
CA LEU A 25 -13.11 -0.23 -3.31
C LEU A 25 -13.71 -1.61 -3.50
N LEU A 26 -14.21 -2.22 -2.42
CA LEU A 26 -14.85 -3.52 -2.45
C LEU A 26 -16.17 -3.52 -3.18
N ALA A 27 -16.82 -2.37 -3.42
CA ALA A 27 -18.00 -2.26 -4.28
C ALA A 27 -17.65 -2.14 -5.78
N ASP A 28 -16.39 -1.82 -6.11
CA ASP A 28 -15.92 -1.67 -7.48
C ASP A 28 -15.53 -3.02 -8.10
N ASP A 29 -16.22 -3.41 -9.17
CA ASP A 29 -15.97 -4.70 -9.85
C ASP A 29 -14.61 -4.75 -10.56
N THR A 30 -14.07 -3.62 -10.99
CA THR A 30 -12.73 -3.56 -11.58
C THR A 30 -11.68 -3.83 -10.52
N PHE A 31 -11.82 -3.21 -9.35
CA PHE A 31 -10.93 -3.44 -8.20
C PHE A 31 -10.94 -4.92 -7.81
N ARG A 32 -12.12 -5.54 -7.66
CA ARG A 32 -12.23 -6.98 -7.35
C ARG A 32 -11.49 -7.86 -8.35
N ARG A 33 -11.61 -7.55 -9.65
CA ARG A 33 -10.91 -8.28 -10.71
C ARG A 33 -9.40 -8.09 -10.62
N VAL A 34 -8.92 -6.86 -10.40
CA VAL A 34 -7.49 -6.58 -10.22
C VAL A 34 -6.94 -7.34 -9.01
N MET A 35 -7.66 -7.39 -7.89
CA MET A 35 -7.22 -8.10 -6.69
C MET A 35 -7.01 -9.60 -6.93
N SER A 36 -7.82 -10.23 -7.80
CA SER A 36 -7.63 -11.63 -8.18
C SER A 36 -6.34 -11.89 -8.97
N TYR A 37 -5.83 -10.87 -9.68
CA TYR A 37 -4.56 -10.94 -10.40
C TYR A 37 -3.36 -10.64 -9.50
N VAL A 38 -3.50 -9.64 -8.62
CA VAL A 38 -2.44 -9.20 -7.70
C VAL A 38 -2.21 -10.23 -6.59
N LEU A 39 -3.28 -10.87 -6.10
CA LEU A 39 -3.25 -11.84 -5.01
C LEU A 39 -3.98 -13.14 -5.41
N PRO A 40 -3.43 -13.91 -6.38
CA PRO A 40 -4.08 -15.12 -6.86
C PRO A 40 -4.24 -16.20 -5.78
N GLU A 41 -3.40 -16.14 -4.74
CA GLU A 41 -3.39 -17.07 -3.60
C GLU A 41 -4.49 -16.77 -2.56
N ILE A 42 -5.16 -15.61 -2.64
CA ILE A 42 -6.17 -15.20 -1.68
C ILE A 42 -7.56 -15.33 -2.30
N PRO A 43 -8.46 -16.15 -1.72
CA PRO A 43 -9.85 -16.20 -2.16
C PRO A 43 -10.52 -14.82 -2.15
N ALA A 44 -11.34 -14.52 -3.16
CA ALA A 44 -11.95 -13.20 -3.32
C ALA A 44 -12.81 -12.77 -2.11
N ASP A 45 -13.45 -13.73 -1.45
CA ASP A 45 -14.20 -13.53 -0.20
C ASP A 45 -13.28 -13.24 1.00
N ALA A 46 -12.07 -13.79 1.03
CA ALA A 46 -11.06 -13.51 2.04
C ALA A 46 -10.39 -12.13 1.89
N VAL A 47 -10.35 -11.56 0.68
CA VAL A 47 -9.81 -10.21 0.42
C VAL A 47 -10.54 -9.16 1.26
N ALA A 48 -11.87 -9.18 1.24
CA ALA A 48 -12.68 -8.21 1.97
C ALA A 48 -12.45 -8.30 3.49
N ALA A 49 -12.43 -9.52 4.03
CA ALA A 49 -12.15 -9.75 5.45
C ALA A 49 -10.75 -9.22 5.82
N LYS A 50 -9.74 -9.52 5.00
CA LYS A 50 -8.36 -9.08 5.23
C LYS A 50 -8.22 -7.55 5.13
N MET A 51 -8.92 -6.89 4.22
CA MET A 51 -8.95 -5.42 4.14
C MET A 51 -9.51 -4.80 5.41
N ARG A 52 -10.64 -5.32 5.92
CA ARG A 52 -11.28 -4.81 7.16
C ARG A 52 -10.44 -5.03 8.42
N MET A 53 -9.47 -5.94 8.40
CA MET A 53 -8.49 -6.14 9.48
C MET A 53 -7.33 -5.14 9.44
N CYS A 54 -7.19 -4.35 8.37
CA CYS A 54 -6.15 -3.33 8.26
C CYS A 54 -6.65 -2.03 8.91
N HIS A 55 -6.01 -1.61 10.00
CA HIS A 55 -6.41 -0.39 10.72
C HIS A 55 -5.56 0.82 10.33
N THR A 56 -4.45 0.61 9.63
CA THR A 56 -3.58 1.67 9.15
C THR A 56 -3.20 1.46 7.67
N ASN A 57 -2.77 2.54 7.01
CA ASN A 57 -2.20 2.47 5.66
C ASN A 57 -1.04 1.47 5.57
N LEU A 58 -0.21 1.40 6.63
CA LEU A 58 0.92 0.49 6.67
C LEU A 58 0.48 -0.97 6.76
N ASP A 59 -0.58 -1.28 7.50
CA ASP A 59 -1.13 -2.64 7.58
C ASP A 59 -1.59 -3.10 6.21
N PHE A 60 -2.32 -2.23 5.49
CA PHE A 60 -2.77 -2.52 4.13
C PHE A 60 -1.58 -2.76 3.19
N GLN A 61 -0.59 -1.87 3.20
CA GLN A 61 0.61 -2.01 2.37
C GLN A 61 1.35 -3.34 2.63
N LYS A 62 1.50 -3.74 3.89
CA LYS A 62 2.14 -5.02 4.24
C LYS A 62 1.28 -6.22 3.82
N ALA A 63 -0.02 -6.14 4.04
CA ALA A 63 -0.95 -7.24 3.79
C ALA A 63 -1.21 -7.51 2.30
N PHE A 64 -1.14 -6.48 1.45
CA PHE A 64 -1.53 -6.54 0.04
C PHE A 64 -0.39 -6.18 -0.93
N CYS A 65 0.38 -5.12 -0.66
CA CYS A 65 1.36 -4.60 -1.61
C CYS A 65 2.73 -5.27 -1.49
N TYR A 66 3.24 -5.46 -0.28
CA TYR A 66 4.62 -5.91 -0.07
C TYR A 66 4.91 -7.27 -0.70
N GLY A 67 4.06 -8.27 -0.42
CA GLY A 67 4.20 -9.61 -1.01
C GLY A 67 4.04 -9.61 -2.53
N PHE A 68 3.14 -8.78 -3.07
CA PHE A 68 2.99 -8.61 -4.52
C PHE A 68 4.26 -8.04 -5.15
N LEU A 69 4.83 -6.97 -4.56
CA LEU A 69 6.06 -6.36 -5.06
C LEU A 69 7.26 -7.31 -4.97
N ASP A 70 7.39 -8.07 -3.88
CA ASP A 70 8.43 -9.10 -3.74
C ASP A 70 8.32 -10.16 -4.85
N ASN A 71 7.12 -10.65 -5.14
CA ASN A 71 6.90 -11.59 -6.23
C ASN A 71 7.16 -10.97 -7.61
N LEU A 72 6.74 -9.73 -7.82
CA LEU A 72 6.99 -8.99 -9.05
C LEU A 72 8.49 -8.82 -9.29
N LEU A 73 9.25 -8.42 -8.27
CA LEU A 73 10.70 -8.28 -8.35
C LEU A 73 11.38 -9.61 -8.71
N LYS A 74 10.96 -10.72 -8.12
CA LYS A 74 11.49 -12.06 -8.47
C LYS A 74 11.19 -12.47 -9.91
N ALA A 75 10.04 -12.05 -10.44
CA ALA A 75 9.59 -12.44 -11.78
C ALA A 75 10.10 -11.53 -12.89
N ALA A 76 10.32 -10.26 -12.60
CA ALA A 76 10.54 -9.21 -13.61
C ALA A 76 11.83 -8.38 -13.39
N SER A 77 12.67 -8.74 -12.42
CA SER A 77 13.96 -8.09 -12.17
C SER A 77 15.04 -9.14 -11.88
N ASP A 78 16.30 -8.78 -12.11
CA ASP A 78 17.46 -9.55 -11.65
C ASP A 78 17.72 -9.39 -10.13
N GLY A 79 17.00 -8.46 -9.49
CA GLY A 79 17.06 -8.23 -8.05
C GLY A 79 16.68 -6.81 -7.63
N CYS A 80 16.66 -6.57 -6.32
CA CYS A 80 16.52 -5.26 -5.70
C CYS A 80 17.34 -5.26 -4.40
N ASP A 81 18.08 -4.17 -4.16
CA ASP A 81 18.91 -3.97 -2.97
C ASP A 81 18.55 -2.61 -2.34
N MET A 82 18.65 -2.55 -1.01
CA MET A 82 18.56 -1.33 -0.24
C MET A 82 19.62 -1.37 0.88
N ASP A 83 20.60 -0.47 0.82
CA ASP A 83 21.52 -0.22 1.94
C ASP A 83 20.98 0.92 2.83
N ALA A 84 20.48 0.54 4.01
CA ALA A 84 20.06 1.47 5.04
C ALA A 84 21.02 1.54 6.24
N SER A 85 22.21 0.94 6.15
CA SER A 85 23.14 0.76 7.28
C SER A 85 23.64 2.07 7.90
N ARG A 86 23.56 3.18 7.15
CA ARG A 86 23.97 4.52 7.58
C ARG A 86 22.81 5.38 8.10
N ILE A 87 21.58 4.89 8.06
CA ILE A 87 20.40 5.62 8.53
C ILE A 87 20.25 5.42 10.04
N ASP A 88 20.30 6.54 10.78
CA ASP A 88 20.12 6.58 12.23
C ASP A 88 18.75 7.17 12.57
N THR A 89 17.82 6.37 13.08
CA THR A 89 16.44 6.81 13.37
C THR A 89 16.33 7.90 14.46
N GLY A 90 17.42 8.20 15.18
CA GLY A 90 17.50 9.32 16.13
C GLY A 90 17.84 10.68 15.49
N LYS A 91 18.22 10.71 14.20
CA LYS A 91 18.60 11.92 13.47
C LYS A 91 17.51 12.38 12.51
N ARG A 92 17.62 13.63 12.07
CA ARG A 92 16.74 14.23 11.06
C ARG A 92 17.41 14.20 9.70
N TYR A 93 16.70 13.70 8.70
CA TYR A 93 17.16 13.64 7.31
C TYR A 93 16.13 14.27 6.39
N THR A 94 16.60 14.87 5.30
CA THR A 94 15.75 15.20 4.16
C THR A 94 15.73 14.00 3.24
N PHE A 95 14.55 13.42 3.04
CA PHE A 95 14.36 12.38 2.04
C PHE A 95 14.25 13.05 0.67
N VAL A 96 15.11 12.64 -0.27
CA VAL A 96 15.06 13.08 -1.66
C VAL A 96 14.84 11.83 -2.48
N SER A 97 13.67 11.76 -3.13
CA SER A 97 13.38 10.74 -4.14
C SER A 97 13.49 11.40 -5.49
N ASP A 98 14.25 10.79 -6.40
CA ASP A 98 14.14 11.07 -7.81
C ASP A 98 13.11 10.11 -8.39
N HIS A 99 11.97 10.62 -8.85
CA HIS A 99 11.05 9.83 -9.65
C HIS A 99 11.59 9.88 -11.08
N ARG A 100 12.42 8.91 -11.47
CA ARG A 100 12.71 8.74 -12.89
C ARG A 100 11.46 8.20 -13.57
N ASP A 101 10.77 9.11 -14.25
CA ASP A 101 10.20 8.77 -15.56
C ASP A 101 11.31 8.75 -16.61
#